data_AF-A0A382GF95-F1
#
_entry.id   AF-A0A382GF95-F1
#
_cell.length_a   1.000
_cell.length_b   1.000
_cell.length_c   1.000
_cell.angle_alpha   90.00
_cell.angle_beta   90.00
_cell.angle_gamma   90.00
#
_symmetry.space_group_name_H-M   'P 1'
#
loop_
_entity.id
_entity.type
_entity.pdbx_description
1 polymer ?
#
loop_
_entity_poly.entity_id
_entity_poly.type
_entity_poly.pdbx_seq_one_letter_code
_entity_poly.pdbx_strand_id
1 'polypeptide(L)'
;MSYEFEDYRKRKEEPNIGSWPFWILPPQDASGYIFRMMLLLFAIPLVFLGYLFTPATTFIWWVIFDLVEYIKIKRGRGFLP
;
A
#
# COMPACT_ATOMS: atom_id res chain seq x y z
N MET A 1 12.98 34.96 17.21
CA MET A 1 12.01 34.37 18.15
C MET A 1 11.16 33.39 17.34
N SER A 2 11.70 32.22 17.04
CA SER A 2 10.97 31.14 16.37
C SER A 2 10.18 30.40 17.44
N TYR A 3 8.88 30.65 17.46
CA TYR A 3 7.95 29.96 18.34
C TYR A 3 7.66 28.59 17.74
N GLU A 4 8.59 27.65 17.93
CA GLU A 4 8.38 26.25 17.56
C GLU A 4 7.53 25.61 18.65
N PHE A 5 6.23 25.46 18.36
CA PHE A 5 5.31 24.69 19.18
C PHE A 5 5.73 23.22 19.08
N GLU A 6 6.36 22.68 20.11
CA GLU A 6 6.61 21.24 20.18
C GLU A 6 5.28 20.50 20.17
N ASP A 7 5.05 19.69 19.14
CA ASP A 7 3.84 18.89 19.02
C ASP A 7 3.94 17.69 19.96
N TYR A 8 3.36 17.81 21.15
CA TYR A 8 3.33 16.76 22.18
C TYR A 8 2.36 15.61 21.86
N ARG A 9 1.72 15.59 20.69
CA ARG A 9 0.85 14.47 20.31
C ARG A 9 1.69 13.19 20.17
N LYS A 10 1.33 12.14 20.90
CA LYS A 10 1.89 10.80 20.69
C LYS A 10 1.73 10.44 19.21
N ARG A 11 2.84 10.28 18.49
CA ARG A 11 2.80 9.70 17.14
C ARG A 11 2.12 8.35 17.27
N LYS A 12 1.13 8.09 16.41
CA LYS A 12 0.46 6.79 16.33
C LYS A 12 1.55 5.72 16.26
N GLU A 13 1.52 4.76 17.17
CA GLU A 13 2.49 3.66 17.18
C GLU A 13 2.45 3.01 15.80
N GLU A 14 3.58 3.07 15.09
CA GLU A 14 3.70 2.45 13.78
C GLU A 14 3.46 0.94 13.97
N PRO A 15 2.46 0.35 13.30
CA PRO A 15 2.21 -1.08 13.44
C PRO A 15 3.49 -1.82 13.04
N ASN A 16 3.91 -2.81 13.83
CA ASN A 16 5.09 -3.60 13.52
C ASN A 16 4.77 -4.58 12.37
N ILE A 17 4.82 -4.06 11.14
CA ILE A 17 4.47 -4.74 9.88
C ILE A 17 5.58 -5.68 9.37
N GLY A 18 6.75 -5.72 10.03
CA GLY A 18 7.89 -6.54 9.59
C GLY A 18 8.62 -5.95 8.38
N SER A 19 9.36 -6.81 7.66
CA SER A 19 10.19 -6.43 6.51
C SER A 19 9.76 -7.14 5.24
N TRP A 20 9.69 -6.41 4.13
CA TRP A 20 9.44 -6.98 2.81
C TRP A 20 10.52 -8.04 2.47
N PRO A 21 10.15 -9.19 1.87
CA PRO A 21 8.84 -9.53 1.30
C PRO A 21 7.86 -10.21 2.26
N PHE A 22 8.25 -10.49 3.50
CA PHE A 22 7.44 -11.25 4.47
C PHE A 22 6.72 -10.35 5.47
N TRP A 23 6.28 -9.18 5.02
CA TRP A 23 5.57 -8.23 5.86
C TRP A 23 4.13 -8.68 6.11
N ILE A 24 3.56 -8.33 7.26
CA ILE A 24 2.19 -8.70 7.63
C ILE A 24 1.34 -7.44 7.56
N LEU A 25 0.37 -7.44 6.65
CA LEU A 25 -0.58 -6.34 6.50
C LEU A 25 -1.49 -6.26 7.75
N PRO A 26 -1.65 -5.07 8.36
CA PRO A 26 -2.58 -4.91 9.48
C PRO A 26 -4.01 -5.18 9.00
N PRO A 27 -4.84 -5.87 9.80
CA PRO A 27 -6.20 -6.26 9.39
C PRO A 27 -7.10 -5.08 8.97
N GLN A 28 -6.81 -3.88 9.49
CA GLN A 28 -7.54 -2.64 9.23
C GLN A 28 -7.43 -2.21 7.76
N ASP A 29 -6.29 -2.49 7.12
CA ASP A 29 -5.98 -2.08 5.75
C ASP A 29 -6.21 -3.22 4.73
N ALA A 30 -6.58 -4.42 5.18
CA ALA A 30 -6.74 -5.61 4.35
C ALA A 30 -7.77 -5.43 3.23
N SER A 31 -8.93 -4.85 3.54
CA SER A 31 -9.97 -4.60 2.54
C SER A 31 -9.51 -3.61 1.46
N GLY A 32 -8.86 -2.52 1.87
CA GLY A 32 -8.32 -1.51 0.97
C GLY A 32 -7.22 -2.06 0.07
N TYR A 33 -6.34 -2.89 0.63
CA TYR A 33 -5.30 -3.61 -0.13
C TYR A 33 -5.92 -4.49 -1.23
N ILE A 34 -6.86 -5.36 -0.86
CA ILE A 34 -7.51 -6.28 -1.80
C ILE A 34 -8.24 -5.50 -2.89
N PHE A 35 -8.97 -4.45 -2.53
CA PHE A 35 -9.66 -3.60 -3.49
C PHE A 35 -8.70 -2.95 -4.49
N ARG A 36 -7.62 -2.33 -4.00
CA ARG A 36 -6.60 -1.70 -4.86
C ARG A 36 -5.91 -2.72 -5.76
N MET A 37 -5.56 -3.89 -5.21
CA MET A 37 -4.96 -4.98 -5.95
C MET A 37 -5.88 -5.43 -7.10
N MET A 38 -7.15 -5.70 -6.80
CA MET A 38 -8.14 -6.11 -7.81
C MET A 38 -8.36 -5.02 -8.87
N LEU A 39 -8.43 -3.76 -8.44
CA LEU A 39 -8.64 -2.63 -9.35
C LEU A 39 -7.44 -2.45 -10.29
N LEU A 40 -6.21 -2.47 -9.78
CA LEU A 40 -4.99 -2.20 -10.56
C LEU A 40 -4.60 -3.38 -11.45
N LEU A 41 -4.71 -4.62 -10.97
CA LEU A 41 -4.25 -5.79 -11.69
C LEU A 41 -5.30 -6.36 -12.65
N PHE A 42 -6.58 -6.15 -12.39
CA PHE A 42 -7.66 -6.74 -13.20
C PHE A 42 -8.60 -5.70 -13.77
N ALA A 43 -9.20 -4.83 -12.96
CA ALA A 43 -10.23 -3.91 -13.45
C ALA A 43 -9.66 -2.91 -14.47
N ILE A 44 -8.52 -2.29 -14.19
CA ILE A 44 -7.90 -1.34 -15.10
C ILE A 44 -7.48 -2.02 -16.41
N PRO A 45 -6.71 -3.13 -16.41
CA PRO A 45 -6.35 -3.81 -17.65
C PRO A 45 -7.57 -4.25 -18.45
N LEU A 46 -8.58 -4.83 -17.81
CA LEU A 46 -9.77 -5.29 -18.49
C LEU A 46 -10.57 -4.14 -19.12
N VAL A 47 -10.77 -3.04 -18.39
CA VAL A 47 -11.59 -1.91 -18.86
C VAL A 47 -10.86 -1.05 -19.90
N PHE A 48 -9.56 -0.80 -19.71
CA PHE A 48 -8.81 0.12 -20.57
C PHE A 48 -8.05 -0.57 -21.71
N LEU A 49 -7.56 -1.80 -21.52
CA LEU A 49 -6.81 -2.53 -22.53
C LEU A 49 -7.68 -3.58 -23.25
N GLY A 50 -8.78 -4.02 -22.64
CA GLY A 50 -9.67 -5.05 -23.20
C GLY A 50 -9.14 -6.48 -23.08
N TYR A 51 -8.00 -6.67 -22.42
CA TYR A 51 -7.40 -7.99 -22.17
C TYR A 51 -6.68 -8.01 -20.82
N LEU A 52 -6.47 -9.22 -20.29
CA LEU A 52 -5.67 -9.43 -19.08
C LEU A 52 -4.21 -9.70 -19.42
N PHE A 53 -3.31 -9.23 -18.58
CA PHE A 53 -1.89 -9.50 -18.73
C PHE A 53 -1.58 -10.99 -18.61
N THR A 54 -0.45 -11.40 -19.22
CA THR A 54 0.07 -12.75 -19.03
C THR A 54 0.39 -13.01 -17.55
N PRO A 55 0.33 -14.27 -17.06
CA PRO A 55 0.63 -14.57 -15.66
C PRO A 55 1.98 -14.03 -15.18
N ALA A 56 3.01 -14.07 -16.03
CA ALA A 56 4.34 -13.53 -15.73
C ALA A 56 4.31 -12.00 -15.55
N THR A 57 3.64 -11.29 -16.47
CA THR A 57 3.48 -9.84 -16.38
C THR A 57 2.66 -9.44 -15.16
N THR A 58 1.56 -10.14 -14.88
CA THR A 58 0.71 -9.91 -13.70
C THR A 58 1.50 -10.12 -12.41
N PHE A 59 2.36 -11.13 -12.35
CA PHE A 59 3.21 -11.37 -11.18
C PHE A 59 4.21 -10.23 -10.95
N ILE A 60 4.86 -9.72 -11.99
CA ILE A 60 5.77 -8.58 -11.88
C ILE A 60 5.02 -7.34 -11.37
N TRP A 61 3.84 -7.06 -11.93
CA TRP A 61 2.99 -5.95 -11.47
C TRP A 61 2.52 -6.12 -10.04
N TRP A 62 2.21 -7.35 -9.64
CA TRP A 62 1.86 -7.66 -8.26
C TRP A 62 3.01 -7.37 -7.30
N VAL A 63 4.24 -7.78 -7.63
CA VAL A 63 5.44 -7.49 -6.83
C VAL A 63 5.67 -5.99 -6.68
N ILE A 64 5.53 -5.23 -7.78
CA ILE A 64 5.65 -3.76 -7.74
C ILE A 64 4.57 -3.15 -6.85
N PHE A 65 3.32 -3.59 -7.01
CA PHE A 65 2.20 -3.14 -6.20
C PHE A 65 2.44 -3.41 -4.71
N ASP A 66 2.84 -4.64 -4.36
CA ASP A 66 3.09 -5.05 -2.98
C ASP A 66 4.24 -4.25 -2.34
N LEU A 67 5.33 -4.03 -3.09
CA LEU A 67 6.44 -3.19 -2.64
C LEU A 67 6.02 -1.75 -2.38
N VAL A 68 5.22 -1.16 -3.28
CA VAL A 68 4.70 0.21 -3.12
C VAL A 68 3.80 0.30 -1.89
N GLU A 69 2.95 -0.71 -1.65
CA GLU A 69 2.07 -0.70 -0.49
C GLU A 69 2.84 -0.86 0.83
N TYR A 70 3.82 -1.77 0.88
CA TYR A 70 4.71 -1.90 2.03
C TYR A 70 5.40 -0.56 2.36
N ILE A 71 5.93 0.14 1.35
CA ILE A 71 6.58 1.45 1.55
C ILE A 71 5.59 2.49 2.08
N LYS A 72 4.34 2.51 1.58
CA LYS A 72 3.31 3.45 2.03
C LYS A 72 2.97 3.26 3.51
N ILE A 73 2.70 2.01 3.90
CA ILE A 73 2.32 1.67 5.28
C ILE A 73 3.50 1.90 6.22
N LYS A 74 4.72 1.49 5.82
CA LYS A 74 5.94 1.75 6.59
C LYS A 74 6.23 3.23 6.80
N ARG A 75 5.83 4.09 5.86
CA ARG A 75 6.05 5.54 5.96
C ARG A 75 4.94 6.26 6.75
N GLY A 76 4.01 5.52 7.36
CA GLY A 76 2.89 6.08 8.11
C GLY A 76 1.92 6.92 7.26
N ARG A 77 2.04 6.84 5.92
CA ARG A 77 1.10 7.48 5.00
C ARG A 77 -0.07 6.52 4.81
N GLY A 78 -0.95 6.51 5.81
CA GLY A 78 -2.32 6.03 5.62
C GLY A 78 -2.94 6.71 4.39
N PHE A 79 -3.77 5.97 3.66
CA PHE A 79 -4.43 6.52 2.48
C PHE A 79 -5.58 7.43 2.91
N LEU A 80 -5.23 8.70 3.15
CA LEU A 80 -5.94 9.98 2.98
C LEU A 80 -5.44 10.99 4.04
N PRO A 81 -5.44 12.31 3.74
CA PRO A 81 -5.13 13.37 4.72
C PRO A 81 -5.98 13.28 5.98
#